data_AF-A0A2E3KD33-F1
#
_entry.id   AF-A0A2E3KD33-F1
#
_cell.length_a   1.000
_cell.length_b   1.000
_cell.length_c   1.000
_cell.angle_alpha   90.00
_cell.angle_beta   90.00
_cell.angle_gamma   90.00
#
_symmetry.space_group_name_H-M   'P 1'
#
loop_
_entity.id
_entity.type
_entity.pdbx_description
1 polymer ?
#
loop_
_entity_poly.entity_id
_entity_poly.type
_entity_poly.pdbx_seq_one_letter_code
_entity_poly.pdbx_strand_id
1 'polypeptide(L)' 'MTVGMEFEDTFSLDHLVFTERKCRTCGITKDLLGGFYRTRNKRTTPSAYSYECKECTKIRVKQKRRKEKPELYPDW' A
#
# COMPACT_ATOMS: atom_id res chain seq x y z
N MET A 1 20.46 -34.65 4.26
CA MET A 1 19.11 -34.89 4.80
C MET A 1 19.18 -34.43 6.25
N THR A 2 18.56 -33.38 6.75
CA THR A 2 17.50 -32.46 6.34
C THR A 2 17.76 -31.18 7.16
N VAL A 3 17.62 -30.01 6.52
CA VAL A 3 17.70 -28.70 7.16
C VAL A 3 16.62 -28.62 8.25
N GLY A 4 17.04 -28.56 9.52
CA GLY A 4 16.15 -28.31 10.65
C GLY A 4 15.62 -26.88 10.57
N MET A 5 14.30 -26.76 10.66
CA MET A 5 13.49 -25.56 10.38
C MET A 5 14.02 -24.28 11.04
N GLU A 6 14.40 -23.30 10.22
CA GLU A 6 14.67 -21.91 10.59
C GLU A 6 13.42 -21.05 10.34
N PHE A 7 12.28 -21.45 10.93
CA PHE A 7 10.97 -20.82 10.69
C PHE A 7 10.34 -20.22 11.97
N GLU A 8 11.10 -20.08 13.05
CA GLU A 8 10.59 -19.43 14.28
C GLU A 8 10.66 -17.90 14.24
N ASP A 9 11.37 -17.30 13.27
CA ASP A 9 11.67 -15.86 13.27
C ASP A 9 10.77 -14.96 12.40
N THR A 10 9.76 -15.49 11.69
CA THR A 10 8.98 -14.67 10.72
C THR A 10 7.50 -14.49 11.03
N PHE A 11 7.03 -14.94 12.19
CA PHE A 11 5.69 -14.58 12.69
C PHE A 11 5.81 -13.76 13.96
N SER A 12 6.29 -12.53 13.79
CA SER A 12 6.07 -11.46 14.76
C SER A 12 4.55 -11.32 14.97
N LEU A 13 4.02 -11.88 16.05
CA LEU A 13 2.60 -11.84 16.46
C LEU A 13 2.04 -10.41 16.72
N ASP A 14 2.72 -9.38 16.23
CA ASP A 14 2.27 -7.99 16.11
C ASP A 14 1.23 -7.81 14.97
N HIS A 15 0.95 -8.88 14.20
CA HIS A 15 0.10 -8.90 12.99
C HIS A 15 -1.42 -9.02 13.24
N LEU A 16 -1.92 -8.86 14.47
CA LEU A 16 -3.37 -8.89 14.78
C LEU A 16 -3.95 -7.56 15.25
N VAL A 17 -3.24 -6.44 15.04
CA VAL A 17 -3.86 -5.14 15.28
C VAL A 17 -4.74 -4.80 14.07
N PHE A 18 -6.04 -5.13 14.16
CA PHE A 18 -7.10 -4.68 13.26
C PHE A 18 -7.23 -3.16 13.34
N THR A 19 -6.29 -2.46 12.73
CA THR A 19 -6.29 -1.02 12.65
C THR A 19 -7.01 -0.63 11.37
N GLU A 20 -8.19 -0.06 11.54
CA GLU A 20 -8.96 0.45 10.41
C GLU A 20 -8.73 1.95 10.23
N ARG A 21 -8.86 2.41 8.97
CA ARG A 21 -8.82 3.84 8.64
C ARG A 21 -9.82 4.16 7.54
N LYS A 22 -10.52 5.28 7.70
CA LYS A 22 -11.32 5.90 6.64
C LYS A 22 -10.42 6.54 5.59
N CYS A 23 -10.52 6.11 4.34
CA CYS A 23 -9.78 6.72 3.23
C CYS A 23 -10.18 8.19 3.06
N ARG A 24 -9.21 9.11 3.00
CA ARG A 24 -9.50 10.54 2.80
C ARG A 24 -10.10 10.88 1.43
N THR A 25 -9.94 10.00 0.43
CA THR A 25 -10.36 10.24 -0.95
C THR A 25 -11.75 9.67 -1.23
N CYS A 26 -12.00 8.40 -0.88
CA CYS A 26 -13.28 7.74 -1.15
C CYS A 26 -14.19 7.61 0.07
N GLY A 27 -13.71 7.93 1.27
CA GLY A 27 -14.52 7.85 2.51
C GLY A 27 -14.82 6.43 2.99
N ILE A 28 -14.30 5.38 2.35
CA ILE A 28 -14.52 3.99 2.76
C ILE A 28 -13.51 3.60 3.84
N THR A 29 -13.99 2.97 4.92
CA THR A 29 -13.15 2.38 5.98
C THR A 29 -12.55 1.07 5.49
N LYS A 30 -11.24 0.91 5.66
CA LYS A 30 -10.49 -0.29 5.26
C LYS A 30 -9.45 -0.61 6.32
N ASP A 31 -9.05 -1.88 6.37
CA ASP A 31 -7.87 -2.30 7.12
C ASP A 31 -6.59 -1.58 6.65
N LEU A 32 -5.71 -1.20 7.58
CA LEU A 32 -4.48 -0.47 7.30
C LEU A 32 -3.45 -1.31 6.54
N LEU A 33 -3.25 -2.58 6.91
CA LEU A 33 -2.30 -3.48 6.27
C LEU A 33 -2.73 -3.81 4.84
N GLY A 34 -4.00 -4.18 4.67
CA GLY A 34 -4.58 -4.54 3.39
C GLY A 34 -4.86 -3.33 2.50
N GLY A 35 -5.45 -2.28 3.06
CA GLY A 35 -6.06 -1.18 2.31
C GLY A 35 -5.16 0.02 2.00
N PHE A 36 -4.03 0.18 2.70
CA PHE A 36 -3.18 1.38 2.59
C PHE A 36 -1.71 1.04 2.35
N TYR A 37 -0.99 1.92 1.63
CA TYR A 37 0.46 1.76 1.44
C TYR A 37 1.21 2.22 2.71
N ARG A 38 2.18 1.42 3.16
CA ARG A 38 3.12 1.82 4.22
C ARG A 38 4.15 2.79 3.64
N THR A 39 4.17 4.03 4.13
CA THR A 39 5.08 5.09 3.67
C THR A 39 6.36 5.17 4.51
N ARG A 40 6.31 4.75 5.78
CA ARG A 40 7.47 4.77 6.68
C ARG A 40 7.77 3.38 7.26
N ASN A 41 8.83 2.76 6.76
CA ASN A 41 9.22 1.39 7.15
C ASN A 41 9.68 1.26 8.62
N LYS A 42 10.29 2.29 9.20
CA LYS A 42 10.82 2.24 10.58
C LYS A 42 9.78 2.56 11.67
N ARG A 43 8.50 2.76 11.33
CA ARG A 43 7.44 3.07 12.30
C ARG A 43 6.35 1.99 12.26
N THR A 44 5.87 1.62 13.45
CA THR A 44 4.73 0.70 13.65
C THR A 44 3.42 1.45 13.91
N THR A 45 3.47 2.78 14.06
CA THR A 45 2.29 3.62 14.29
C THR A 45 1.36 3.66 13.06
N PRO A 46 0.03 3.81 13.22
CA PRO A 46 -0.90 3.97 12.08
C PRO A 46 -0.53 5.11 11.12
N SER A 47 0.12 6.17 11.61
CA SER A 47 0.62 7.28 10.78
C SER A 47 1.74 6.88 9.81
N ALA A 48 2.32 5.68 9.94
CA ALA A 48 3.29 5.11 9.02
C ALA A 48 2.65 4.64 7.69
N TYR A 49 1.32 4.60 7.62
CA TYR A 49 0.55 4.28 6.42
C TYR A 49 -0.04 5.55 5.81
N SER A 50 -0.27 5.51 4.50
CA SER A 50 -0.97 6.56 3.74
C SER A 50 -2.38 6.82 4.28
N TYR A 51 -2.87 8.05 4.10
CA TYR A 51 -4.28 8.40 4.35
C TYR A 51 -5.18 8.19 3.12
N GLU A 52 -4.57 7.95 1.95
CA GLU A 52 -5.25 7.54 0.72
C GLU A 52 -5.08 6.02 0.52
N CYS A 53 -6.19 5.32 0.28
CA CYS A 53 -6.17 3.87 0.08
C CYS A 53 -5.49 3.48 -1.25
N LYS A 54 -5.07 2.22 -1.35
CA LYS A 54 -4.37 1.68 -2.53
C LYS A 54 -5.18 1.87 -3.81
N GLU A 55 -6.50 1.63 -3.77
CA GLU A 55 -7.38 1.78 -4.94
C GLU A 55 -7.45 3.23 -5.45
N CYS A 56 -7.67 4.19 -4.56
CA CYS A 56 -7.65 5.61 -4.93
C CYS A 56 -6.29 6.04 -5.50
N THR A 57 -5.20 5.55 -4.92
CA THR A 57 -3.84 5.80 -5.42
C THR A 57 -3.67 5.26 -6.84
N LYS A 58 -4.09 4.01 -7.12
CA LYS A 58 -4.03 3.41 -8.46
C LYS A 58 -4.81 4.24 -9.48
N ILE A 59 -6.03 4.69 -9.13
CA ILE A 59 -6.87 5.53 -9.99
C ILE A 59 -6.15 6.86 -10.27
N ARG A 60 -5.68 7.56 -9.23
CA ARG A 60 -4.97 8.84 -9.36
C ARG A 60 -3.71 8.73 -10.24
N VAL A 61 -2.91 7.68 -10.04
CA VAL A 61 -1.71 7.43 -10.85
C VAL A 61 -2.06 7.11 -12.29
N LYS A 62 -3.08 6.28 -12.55
CA LYS A 62 -3.56 5.98 -13.91
C LYS A 62 -4.05 7.24 -14.63
N GLN A 63 -4.82 8.08 -13.95
CA GLN A 63 -5.31 9.35 -14.51
C GLN A 63 -4.16 10.31 -14.82
N LYS A 64 -3.19 10.45 -13.89
CA LYS A 64 -2.00 11.28 -14.11
C LYS A 64 -1.21 10.81 -15.35
N ARG A 65 -0.93 9.51 -15.44
CA ARG A 65 -0.20 8.93 -16.59
C ARG A 65 -0.94 9.08 -17.92
N ARG A 66 -2.28 9.06 -17.93
CA ARG A 66 -3.07 9.31 -19.16
C ARG A 66 -2.91 10.74 -19.65
N LYS A 67 -2.82 11.71 -18.73
CA LYS A 67 -2.62 13.14 -19.07
C LYS A 67 -1.19 13.43 -19.54
N GLU A 68 -0.21 12.69 -19.03
CA GLU A 68 1.21 12.89 -19.33
C GLU A 68 1.70 12.12 -20.56
N LYS A 69 0.83 11.43 -21.30
CA LYS A 69 1.24 10.85 -22.58
C LYS A 69 1.34 11.98 -23.61
N PRO A 70 2.54 12.38 -24.07
CA PRO A 70 2.62 13.14 -25.30
C PRO A 70 1.95 12.31 -26.41
N GLU A 71 1.16 12.97 -27.26
CA GLU A 71 0.72 12.38 -28.52
C GLU A 71 1.94 11.76 -29.20
N LEU A 72 1.79 10.51 -29.67
CA LEU A 72 2.86 9.73 -30.30
C LEU A 72 3.68 10.65 -31.21
N TYR A 73 5.00 10.63 -31.02
CA TYR A 73 5.89 11.26 -31.98
C TYR A 73 5.62 10.60 -33.33
N PRO A 74 5.40 11.37 -34.42
CA PRO A 74 5.17 10.75 -35.71
C PRO A 74 6.44 10.02 -36.10
N ASP A 75 6.29 8.76 -36.46
CA ASP A 75 7.35 7.88 -36.94
C ASP A 75 7.75 8.34 -38.35
N TRP A 76 8.49 9.45 -38.45
CA TRP A 76 9.20 9.91 -39.66
C TRP A 76 10.71 9.72 -39.50
#